data_AF-K7YNM2-F1
#
_entry.id   AF-K7YNM2-F1
#
_cell.length_a   1.000
_cell.length_b   1.000
_cell.length_c   1.000
_cell.angle_alpha   90.00
_cell.angle_beta   90.00
_cell.angle_gamma   90.00
#
_symmetry.space_group_name_H-M   'P 1'
#
loop_
_entity.id
_entity.type
_entity.pdbx_description
1 polymer ?
#
loop_
_entity_poly.entity_id
_entity_poly.type
_entity_poly.pdbx_seq_one_letter_code
_entity_poly.pdbx_strand_id
1 'polypeptide(L)'
;MGKWIAAVLILCFANVSMAKGPNDVCAKDRETLCGTIQPGEGRVLKCMMENTDKLSADCKAKYEKMKDHAGEMKDACHEDYEKFCANVPAGKGRKIKCMMDRKDELTADCRAQMDNAKDAHKKMRKGK
;
A
#
# COMPACT_ATOMS: atom_id res chain seq x y z
N MET A 1 -31.58 14.28 -40.40
CA MET A 1 -30.20 14.33 -39.86
C MET A 1 -30.24 15.22 -38.62
N GLY A 2 -29.79 14.85 -37.42
CA GLY A 2 -29.35 13.54 -36.90
C GLY A 2 -29.66 13.46 -35.38
N LYS A 3 -29.99 12.27 -34.88
CA LYS A 3 -30.55 12.08 -33.52
C LYS A 3 -29.44 11.75 -32.50
N TRP A 4 -28.83 12.77 -31.86
CA TRP A 4 -27.65 12.56 -30.99
C TRP A 4 -27.61 13.35 -29.65
N ILE A 5 -28.61 14.18 -29.32
CA ILE A 5 -28.64 14.95 -28.04
C ILE A 5 -29.34 14.15 -26.91
N ALA A 6 -29.06 12.85 -26.81
CA ALA A 6 -29.71 11.94 -25.86
C ALA A 6 -28.78 10.81 -25.39
N ALA A 7 -27.50 11.12 -25.16
CA ALA A 7 -26.48 10.16 -24.74
C ALA A 7 -25.49 10.70 -23.68
N VAL A 8 -25.79 11.81 -23.02
CA VAL A 8 -24.99 12.31 -21.87
C VAL A 8 -25.50 11.68 -20.58
N LEU A 9 -25.57 10.35 -20.57
CA LEU A 9 -25.90 9.52 -19.42
C LEU A 9 -24.75 8.53 -19.19
N ILE A 10 -24.25 8.49 -17.95
CA ILE A 10 -23.22 7.57 -17.44
C ILE A 10 -21.76 7.94 -17.87
N LEU A 11 -20.78 7.52 -17.07
CA LEU A 11 -19.31 7.56 -17.29
C LEU A 11 -18.47 8.79 -16.85
N CYS A 12 -18.79 9.43 -15.71
CA CYS A 12 -17.81 10.30 -15.00
C CYS A 12 -17.59 10.01 -13.50
N PHE A 13 -18.45 9.25 -12.82
CA PHE A 13 -18.32 8.93 -11.38
C PHE A 13 -18.09 7.44 -11.07
N ALA A 14 -17.34 6.75 -11.93
CA ALA A 14 -16.95 5.35 -11.77
C ALA A 14 -15.43 5.16 -11.60
N ASN A 15 -14.76 6.05 -10.85
CA ASN A 15 -13.34 5.90 -10.46
C ASN A 15 -13.11 4.80 -9.39
N VAL A 16 -13.85 3.69 -9.50
CA VAL A 16 -13.85 2.56 -8.58
C VAL A 16 -12.64 1.67 -8.88
N SER A 17 -11.47 2.11 -8.39
CA SER A 17 -10.20 1.39 -8.52
C SER A 17 -10.14 0.17 -7.57
N MET A 18 -10.97 -0.84 -7.83
CA MET A 18 -10.98 -2.15 -7.16
C MET A 18 -9.65 -2.88 -7.43
N ALA A 19 -8.67 -2.69 -6.55
CA ALA A 19 -7.28 -3.09 -6.81
C ALA A 19 -6.65 -3.97 -5.71
N LYS A 20 -7.45 -4.73 -4.96
CA LYS A 20 -6.98 -5.88 -4.15
C LYS A 20 -7.80 -7.12 -4.55
N GLY A 21 -7.14 -8.27 -4.70
CA GLY A 21 -7.74 -9.49 -5.25
C GLY A 21 -8.73 -10.16 -4.28
N PRO A 22 -9.52 -11.14 -4.77
CA PRO A 22 -10.62 -11.76 -4.01
C PRO A 22 -10.18 -12.48 -2.73
N ASN A 23 -8.90 -12.85 -2.61
CA ASN A 23 -8.34 -13.58 -1.47
C ASN A 23 -7.79 -12.66 -0.35
N ASP A 24 -8.22 -11.39 -0.27
CA ASP A 24 -7.84 -10.48 0.81
C ASP A 24 -8.89 -10.49 1.93
N VAL A 25 -8.57 -11.07 3.10
CA VAL A 25 -9.45 -11.06 4.29
C VAL A 25 -9.88 -9.66 4.73
N CYS A 26 -9.08 -8.63 4.41
CA CYS A 26 -9.41 -7.23 4.66
C CYS A 26 -10.30 -6.57 3.57
N ALA A 27 -10.88 -7.34 2.63
CA ALA A 27 -11.67 -6.78 1.54
C ALA A 27 -12.92 -6.06 2.01
N LYS A 28 -13.77 -6.76 2.77
CA LYS A 28 -15.06 -6.24 3.24
C LYS A 28 -14.86 -5.05 4.19
N ASP A 29 -13.97 -5.17 5.17
CA ASP A 29 -13.71 -4.11 6.16
C ASP A 29 -13.21 -2.82 5.50
N ARG A 30 -12.36 -2.93 4.48
CA ARG A 30 -11.89 -1.76 3.72
C ARG A 30 -13.01 -1.13 2.89
N GLU A 31 -13.91 -1.92 2.33
CA GLU A 31 -15.06 -1.41 1.59
C GLU A 31 -16.03 -0.67 2.52
N THR A 32 -16.42 -1.28 3.64
CA THR A 32 -17.40 -0.71 4.59
C THR A 32 -16.86 0.45 5.41
N LEU A 33 -15.59 0.42 5.83
CA LEU A 33 -14.98 1.46 6.68
C LEU A 33 -14.27 2.55 5.88
N CYS A 34 -13.73 2.22 4.69
CA CYS A 34 -12.81 3.08 3.96
C CYS A 34 -13.13 3.22 2.45
N GLY A 35 -14.30 2.78 1.98
CA GLY A 35 -14.66 2.80 0.55
C GLY A 35 -14.71 4.20 -0.09
N THR A 36 -14.93 5.24 0.71
CA THR A 36 -14.90 6.66 0.29
C THR A 36 -13.50 7.26 0.22
N ILE A 37 -12.48 6.57 0.73
CA ILE A 37 -11.12 7.12 0.86
C ILE A 37 -10.37 6.98 -0.46
N GLN A 38 -9.97 8.12 -1.05
CA GLN A 38 -9.21 8.17 -2.29
C GLN A 38 -7.95 7.27 -2.23
N PRO A 39 -7.82 6.27 -3.12
CA PRO A 39 -6.68 5.35 -3.12
C PRO A 39 -5.31 6.04 -3.28
N GLY A 40 -4.25 5.28 -2.96
CA GLY A 40 -2.86 5.74 -3.02
C GLY A 40 -2.37 6.41 -1.74
N GLU A 41 -1.06 6.70 -1.72
CA GLU A 41 -0.36 7.51 -0.70
C GLU A 41 -0.62 7.11 0.77
N GLY A 42 -0.93 5.83 1.00
CA GLY A 42 -1.21 5.29 2.33
C GLY A 42 -2.59 5.66 2.90
N ARG A 43 -3.39 6.53 2.25
CA ARG A 43 -4.67 7.03 2.80
C ARG A 43 -5.63 5.92 3.25
N VAL A 44 -5.84 4.90 2.40
CA VAL A 44 -6.71 3.76 2.72
C VAL A 44 -6.13 2.89 3.84
N LEU A 45 -4.80 2.77 3.95
CA LEU A 45 -4.17 2.09 5.07
C LEU A 45 -4.38 2.88 6.36
N LYS A 46 -4.12 4.19 6.35
CA LYS A 46 -4.35 5.09 7.49
C LYS A 46 -5.80 5.00 8.00
N CYS A 47 -6.80 5.02 7.11
CA CYS A 47 -8.20 4.83 7.50
C CYS A 47 -8.45 3.48 8.21
N MET A 48 -7.78 2.41 7.78
CA MET A 48 -7.86 1.13 8.49
C MET A 48 -7.16 1.18 9.86
N MET A 49 -6.04 1.90 10.00
CA MET A 49 -5.39 2.15 11.31
C MET A 49 -6.35 2.88 12.27
N GLU A 50 -7.00 3.94 11.79
CA GLU A 50 -7.97 4.76 12.53
C GLU A 50 -9.29 4.00 12.85
N ASN A 51 -9.48 2.81 12.30
CA ASN A 51 -10.62 1.93 12.55
C ASN A 51 -10.19 0.51 12.96
N THR A 52 -8.99 0.33 13.54
CA THR A 52 -8.41 -0.98 13.90
C THR A 52 -9.33 -1.83 14.79
N ASP A 53 -10.14 -1.21 15.64
CA ASP A 53 -11.09 -1.89 16.54
C ASP A 53 -12.45 -2.20 15.91
N LYS A 54 -12.66 -1.81 14.65
CA LYS A 54 -13.84 -2.14 13.84
C LYS A 54 -13.52 -3.15 12.73
N LEU A 55 -12.25 -3.56 12.59
CA LEU A 55 -11.83 -4.61 11.66
C LEU A 55 -12.35 -5.97 12.13
N SER A 56 -12.63 -6.86 11.17
CA SER A 56 -12.82 -8.29 11.44
C SER A 56 -11.58 -8.90 12.09
N ALA A 57 -11.76 -9.99 12.86
CA ALA A 57 -10.65 -10.65 13.56
C ALA A 57 -9.51 -11.06 12.61
N ASP A 58 -9.84 -11.63 11.44
CA ASP A 58 -8.86 -12.03 10.42
C ASP A 58 -8.13 -10.83 9.81
N CYS A 59 -8.85 -9.72 9.55
CA CYS A 59 -8.21 -8.52 9.04
C CYS A 59 -7.32 -7.85 10.10
N LYS A 60 -7.76 -7.79 11.36
CA LYS A 60 -6.93 -7.27 12.47
C LYS A 60 -5.66 -8.11 12.63
N ALA A 61 -5.78 -9.43 12.67
CA ALA A 61 -4.64 -10.35 12.74
C ALA A 61 -3.67 -10.22 11.53
N LYS A 62 -4.20 -9.89 10.34
CA LYS A 62 -3.37 -9.57 9.16
C LYS A 62 -2.74 -8.18 9.23
N TYR A 63 -3.45 -7.20 9.77
CA TYR A 63 -2.97 -5.83 9.95
C TYR A 63 -1.83 -5.76 10.97
N GLU A 64 -1.95 -6.42 12.12
CA GLU A 64 -0.87 -6.48 13.12
C GLU A 64 0.41 -7.07 12.51
N LYS A 65 0.33 -8.22 11.81
CA LYS A 65 1.48 -8.81 11.10
C LYS A 65 2.10 -7.88 10.04
N MET A 66 1.31 -7.02 9.42
CA MET A 66 1.80 -6.01 8.47
C MET A 66 2.50 -4.84 9.18
N LYS A 67 1.97 -4.42 10.33
CA LYS A 67 2.51 -3.37 11.21
C LYS A 67 3.83 -3.84 11.86
N ASP A 68 3.91 -5.09 12.27
CA ASP A 68 5.11 -5.69 12.87
C ASP A 68 6.26 -5.76 11.85
N HIS A 69 6.02 -6.32 10.65
CA HIS A 69 6.99 -6.28 9.53
C HIS A 69 7.39 -4.85 9.13
N ALA A 70 6.47 -3.88 9.21
CA ALA A 70 6.80 -2.48 8.95
C ALA A 70 7.68 -1.86 10.06
N GLY A 71 7.56 -2.32 11.29
CA GLY A 71 8.47 -2.00 12.40
C GLY A 71 9.86 -2.61 12.18
N GLU A 72 9.93 -3.93 11.97
CA GLU A 72 11.19 -4.66 11.69
C GLU A 72 11.95 -4.03 10.51
N MET A 73 11.25 -3.70 9.42
CA MET A 73 11.83 -3.02 8.26
C MET A 73 12.24 -1.57 8.57
N LYS A 74 11.44 -0.81 9.34
CA LYS A 74 11.80 0.56 9.74
C LYS A 74 13.08 0.56 10.56
N ASP A 75 13.17 -0.30 11.55
CA ASP A 75 14.24 -0.27 12.55
C ASP A 75 15.56 -0.78 11.95
N ALA A 76 15.52 -1.85 11.16
CA ALA A 76 16.68 -2.34 10.40
C ALA A 76 17.19 -1.35 9.34
N CYS A 77 16.32 -0.51 8.77
CA CYS A 77 16.67 0.46 7.72
C CYS A 77 16.80 1.92 8.19
N HIS A 78 16.66 2.22 9.48
CA HIS A 78 16.51 3.62 9.92
C HIS A 78 17.73 4.49 9.56
N GLU A 79 18.94 4.04 9.92
CA GLU A 79 20.17 4.80 9.70
C GLU A 79 20.47 4.98 8.21
N ASP A 80 20.35 3.90 7.42
CA ASP A 80 20.49 3.95 5.96
C ASP A 80 19.48 4.93 5.34
N TYR A 81 18.22 4.89 5.78
CA TYR A 81 17.18 5.75 5.28
C TYR A 81 17.45 7.24 5.57
N GLU A 82 17.89 7.59 6.78
CA GLU A 82 18.25 8.97 7.11
C GLU A 82 19.46 9.43 6.29
N LYS A 83 20.52 8.61 6.27
CA LYS A 83 21.78 8.86 5.55
C LYS A 83 21.60 9.01 4.04
N PHE A 84 20.67 8.26 3.42
CA PHE A 84 20.58 8.14 1.97
C PHE A 84 19.30 8.71 1.34
N CYS A 85 18.18 8.76 2.07
CA CYS A 85 16.84 8.96 1.50
C CYS A 85 15.91 9.90 2.29
N ALA A 86 16.38 10.55 3.37
CA ALA A 86 15.63 11.53 4.17
C ALA A 86 15.02 12.64 3.28
N ASN A 87 15.84 13.25 2.43
CA ASN A 87 15.46 14.37 1.56
C ASN A 87 14.54 14.00 0.38
N VAL A 88 14.26 12.71 0.15
CA VAL A 88 13.39 12.26 -0.95
C VAL A 88 11.92 12.54 -0.59
N PRO A 89 11.13 13.27 -1.41
CA PRO A 89 9.74 13.60 -1.08
C PRO A 89 8.86 12.36 -0.86
N ALA A 90 8.14 12.33 0.26
CA ALA A 90 7.25 11.23 0.65
C ALA A 90 6.11 11.00 -0.36
N GLY A 91 5.44 9.85 -0.28
CA GLY A 91 4.39 9.45 -1.23
C GLY A 91 4.93 8.81 -2.53
N LYS A 92 4.01 8.27 -3.33
CA LYS A 92 4.26 7.55 -4.61
C LYS A 92 5.40 6.49 -4.57
N GLY A 93 5.70 5.92 -3.39
CA GLY A 93 6.77 4.94 -3.20
C GLY A 93 8.21 5.47 -3.33
N ARG A 94 8.41 6.79 -3.49
CA ARG A 94 9.71 7.39 -3.85
C ARG A 94 10.84 7.05 -2.87
N LYS A 95 10.58 7.09 -1.57
CA LYS A 95 11.55 6.73 -0.51
C LYS A 95 11.99 5.26 -0.62
N ILE A 96 11.06 4.33 -0.85
CA ILE A 96 11.39 2.90 -1.08
C ILE A 96 12.15 2.71 -2.40
N LYS A 97 11.84 3.46 -3.46
CA LYS A 97 12.64 3.44 -4.69
C LYS A 97 14.08 3.91 -4.44
N CYS A 98 14.29 5.00 -3.70
CA CYS A 98 15.63 5.46 -3.32
C CYS A 98 16.44 4.35 -2.61
N MET A 99 15.83 3.67 -1.63
CA MET A 99 16.48 2.54 -0.94
C MET A 99 16.75 1.35 -1.88
N MET A 100 15.84 1.04 -2.82
CA MET A 100 16.04 -0.02 -3.82
C MET A 100 17.16 0.31 -4.82
N ASP A 101 17.25 1.56 -5.27
CA ASP A 101 18.25 2.04 -6.22
C ASP A 101 19.66 2.08 -5.59
N ARG A 102 19.74 2.23 -4.26
CA ARG A 102 20.97 2.29 -3.47
C ARG A 102 21.25 1.02 -2.67
N LYS A 103 20.63 -0.11 -3.04
CA LYS A 103 20.59 -1.35 -2.25
C LYS A 103 21.96 -1.83 -1.76
N ASP A 104 22.99 -1.69 -2.59
CA ASP A 104 24.32 -2.20 -2.30
C ASP A 104 25.17 -1.27 -1.41
N GLU A 105 24.68 -0.06 -1.12
CA GLU A 105 25.22 0.88 -0.12
C GLU A 105 24.61 0.70 1.28
N LEU A 106 23.49 -0.03 1.39
CA LEU A 106 22.75 -0.26 2.64
C LEU A 106 23.49 -1.24 3.57
N THR A 107 23.22 -1.17 4.88
CA THR A 107 23.57 -2.22 5.85
C THR A 107 23.06 -3.60 5.43
N ALA A 108 23.69 -4.66 5.95
CA ALA A 108 23.28 -6.04 5.66
C ALA A 108 21.82 -6.33 6.06
N ASP A 109 21.40 -5.85 7.24
CA ASP A 109 20.07 -6.11 7.78
C ASP A 109 18.99 -5.36 7.00
N CYS A 110 19.18 -4.07 6.69
CA CYS A 110 18.28 -3.35 5.80
C CYS A 110 18.23 -4.00 4.41
N ARG A 111 19.38 -4.39 3.85
CA ARG A 111 19.47 -5.05 2.53
C ARG A 111 18.68 -6.36 2.48
N ALA A 112 18.68 -7.15 3.56
CA ALA A 112 17.88 -8.35 3.69
C ALA A 112 16.37 -8.03 3.74
N GLN A 113 15.96 -7.02 4.52
CA GLN A 113 14.57 -6.56 4.55
C GLN A 113 14.10 -6.03 3.19
N MET A 114 14.99 -5.43 2.40
CA MET A 114 14.67 -4.91 1.08
C MET A 114 14.38 -6.01 0.02
N ASP A 115 15.18 -7.08 -0.11
CA ASP A 115 14.76 -8.20 -0.99
C ASP A 115 13.61 -9.03 -0.37
N ASN A 116 13.48 -9.15 0.96
CA ASN A 116 12.29 -9.76 1.60
C ASN A 116 10.99 -9.06 1.15
N ALA A 117 10.96 -7.72 1.23
CA ALA A 117 9.85 -6.90 0.76
C ALA A 117 9.62 -7.02 -0.76
N LYS A 118 10.70 -7.08 -1.55
CA LYS A 118 10.65 -7.27 -3.02
C LYS A 118 10.04 -8.62 -3.40
N ASP A 119 10.44 -9.71 -2.73
CA ASP A 119 9.93 -11.04 -3.00
C ASP A 119 8.50 -11.23 -2.46
N ALA A 120 8.13 -10.57 -1.35
CA ALA A 120 6.74 -10.45 -0.91
C ALA A 120 5.88 -9.71 -1.97
N HIS A 121 6.35 -8.59 -2.51
CA HIS A 121 5.68 -7.86 -3.58
C HIS A 121 5.55 -8.69 -4.87
N LYS A 122 6.60 -9.42 -5.27
CA LYS A 122 6.63 -10.35 -6.41
C LYS A 122 5.63 -11.49 -6.23
N LYS A 123 5.49 -12.07 -5.02
CA LYS A 123 4.45 -13.06 -4.69
C LYS A 123 3.05 -12.44 -4.83
N MET A 124 2.81 -11.27 -4.24
CA MET A 124 1.53 -10.54 -4.37
C MET A 124 1.18 -10.12 -5.80
N ARG A 125 2.17 -9.88 -6.67
CA ARG A 125 1.96 -9.59 -8.10
C ARG A 125 1.71 -10.82 -8.97
N LYS A 126 2.05 -12.03 -8.49
CA LYS A 126 1.84 -13.30 -9.20
C LYS A 126 0.50 -13.99 -8.85
N GLY A 127 -0.07 -13.69 -7.67
CA GLY A 127 -1.39 -14.16 -7.24
C GLY A 127 -2.50 -13.13 -7.47
N LYS A 128 -2.48 -12.46 -8.62
CA LYS A 128 -3.39 -11.36 -8.99
C LYS A 128 -3.79 -11.47 -10.45
#